data_AF-A0A016VWC5-F1
#
_entry.id   AF-A0A016VWC5-F1
#
_cell.length_a   1.000
_cell.length_b   1.000
_cell.length_c   1.000
_cell.angle_alpha   90.00
_cell.angle_beta   90.00
_cell.angle_gamma   90.00
#
_symmetry.space_group_name_H-M   'P 1'
#
loop_
_entity.id
_entity.type
_entity.pdbx_description
1 polymer ?
#
loop_
_entity_poly.entity_id
_entity_poly.type
_entity_poly.pdbx_seq_one_letter_code
_entity_poly.pdbx_strand_id
1 'polypeptide(L)'
;MCKIFGIVAEQGNFAAVLINISVLLRAAHSYSFCFSLASIAIERCLATYFLRDYEQRSRKAVRILLVSVSLSISMVLGGISVYRDLTDIDLPYVTSIILCSTIVICYLHWYNYRKMMQSTKWNLPYTLSFRFQLQENIRVFKMLRYLYLTASVTAFLAVGLLFIAVKCRDQICGRLVDAIYQLVISICGSITTVVCAVSVPQWRLQLRKHLPLWRPSPIQNAVSFRNDEDASVIYFKQLQNSWR
;
A
#
# COMPACT_ATOMS: atom_id res chain seq x y z
N MET A 1 -24.56 -15.99 17.46
CA MET A 1 -23.72 -14.92 16.92
C MET A 1 -22.88 -14.35 18.04
N CYS A 2 -21.57 -14.52 17.95
CA CYS A 2 -20.61 -13.92 18.88
C CYS A 2 -20.47 -12.45 18.46
N LYS A 3 -20.74 -11.49 19.36
CA LYS A 3 -20.61 -10.05 19.07
C LYS A 3 -19.14 -9.77 18.69
N ILE A 4 -18.90 -9.40 17.44
CA ILE A 4 -17.53 -9.18 16.91
C ILE A 4 -16.96 -7.85 17.43
N PHE A 5 -17.85 -6.92 17.79
CA PHE A 5 -17.51 -5.66 18.44
C PHE A 5 -18.56 -5.29 19.51
N GLY A 6 -18.63 -6.07 20.58
CA GLY A 6 -19.50 -5.73 21.71
C GLY A 6 -18.90 -4.59 22.55
N ILE A 7 -19.49 -3.39 22.49
CA ILE A 7 -19.27 -2.34 23.49
C ILE A 7 -19.63 -2.92 24.87
N VAL A 8 -18.65 -2.99 25.78
CA VAL A 8 -18.90 -3.30 27.19
C VAL A 8 -19.40 -2.01 27.83
N ALA A 9 -20.71 -1.86 27.89
CA ALA A 9 -21.37 -0.73 28.54
C ALA A 9 -21.49 -1.00 30.05
N GLU A 10 -20.38 -1.02 30.77
CA GLU A 10 -20.41 -0.67 32.20
C GLU A 10 -20.04 0.81 32.34
N GLN A 11 -21.08 1.64 32.40
CA GLN A 11 -20.95 3.08 32.62
C GLN A 11 -20.44 3.33 34.04
N GLY A 12 -19.12 3.38 34.21
CA GLY A 12 -18.49 3.71 35.48
C GLY A 12 -17.05 3.19 35.64
N ASN A 13 -16.64 2.19 34.84
CA ASN A 13 -15.31 1.60 34.97
C ASN A 13 -14.35 2.18 33.92
N PHE A 14 -13.26 2.82 34.35
CA PHE A 14 -12.22 3.40 33.49
C PHE A 14 -11.71 2.38 32.45
N ALA A 15 -11.63 1.10 32.83
CA ALA A 15 -11.24 0.01 31.93
C ALA A 15 -12.22 -0.16 30.75
N ALA A 16 -13.53 -0.02 30.97
CA ALA A 16 -14.54 -0.15 29.92
C ALA A 16 -14.42 0.98 28.89
N VAL A 17 -14.15 2.22 29.35
CA VAL A 17 -13.92 3.37 28.47
C VAL A 17 -12.68 3.14 27.59
N LEU A 18 -11.57 2.68 28.18
CA LEU A 18 -10.34 2.38 27.44
C LEU A 18 -10.55 1.28 26.38
N ILE A 19 -11.28 0.22 26.72
CA ILE A 19 -11.61 -0.86 25.78
C ILE A 19 -12.40 -0.33 24.59
N ASN A 20 -13.42 0.51 24.83
CA ASN A 20 -14.24 1.09 23.77
C ASN A 20 -13.44 2.03 22.86
N ILE A 21 -12.53 2.85 23.42
CA ILE A 21 -11.63 3.70 22.63
C ILE A 21 -10.68 2.83 21.78
N SER A 22 -10.08 1.79 22.37
CA SER A 22 -9.19 0.86 21.65
C SER A 22 -9.90 0.18 20.47
N VAL A 23 -11.12 -0.28 20.69
CA VAL A 23 -11.98 -0.88 19.66
C VAL A 23 -12.26 0.10 18.52
N LEU A 24 -12.62 1.34 18.85
CA LEU A 24 -12.91 2.38 17.87
C LEU A 24 -11.67 2.74 17.04
N LEU A 25 -10.53 2.93 17.70
CA LEU A 25 -9.26 3.23 17.05
C LEU A 25 -8.83 2.09 16.12
N ARG A 26 -8.98 0.84 16.55
CA ARG A 26 -8.69 -0.34 15.73
C ARG A 26 -9.56 -0.37 14.48
N ALA A 27 -10.87 -0.15 14.62
CA ALA A 27 -11.78 -0.12 13.49
C ALA A 27 -11.43 1.02 12.51
N ALA A 28 -11.26 2.25 13.02
CA ALA A 28 -10.91 3.41 12.21
C ALA A 28 -9.57 3.22 11.47
N HIS A 29 -8.58 2.60 12.11
CA HIS A 29 -7.29 2.29 11.50
C HIS A 29 -7.43 1.28 10.35
N SER A 30 -8.22 0.22 10.54
CA SER A 30 -8.49 -0.78 9.49
C SER A 30 -9.12 -0.15 8.24
N TYR A 31 -10.13 0.71 8.41
CA TYR A 31 -10.71 1.46 7.29
C TYR A 31 -9.70 2.44 6.66
N SER A 32 -8.91 3.13 7.48
CA SER A 32 -7.89 4.08 7.02
C SER A 32 -6.88 3.43 6.10
N PHE A 33 -6.42 2.23 6.45
CA PHE A 33 -5.54 1.45 5.58
C PHE A 33 -6.17 1.20 4.20
N CYS A 34 -7.43 0.75 4.17
CA CYS A 34 -8.15 0.41 2.94
C CYS A 34 -8.40 1.63 2.05
N PHE A 35 -8.92 2.72 2.62
CA PHE A 35 -9.16 3.96 1.86
C PHE A 35 -7.87 4.66 1.44
N SER A 36 -6.79 4.54 2.24
CA SER A 36 -5.48 5.04 1.84
C SER A 36 -4.93 4.31 0.62
N LEU A 37 -5.11 2.99 0.53
CA LEU A 37 -4.79 2.25 -0.70
C LEU A 37 -5.61 2.79 -1.87
N ALA A 38 -6.94 2.84 -1.78
CA ALA A 38 -7.78 3.38 -2.85
C ALA A 38 -7.35 4.79 -3.30
N SER A 39 -7.03 5.67 -2.34
CA SER A 39 -6.51 7.01 -2.61
C SER A 39 -5.16 7.02 -3.31
N ILE A 40 -4.25 6.11 -2.96
CA ILE A 40 -2.99 5.91 -3.69
C ILE A 40 -3.27 5.46 -5.13
N ALA A 41 -4.20 4.53 -5.35
CA ALA A 41 -4.56 4.10 -6.71
C ALA A 41 -5.10 5.27 -7.55
N ILE A 42 -6.00 6.08 -6.98
CA ILE A 42 -6.54 7.29 -7.64
C ILE A 42 -5.42 8.27 -7.95
N GLU A 43 -4.54 8.56 -6.99
CA GLU A 43 -3.39 9.44 -7.20
C GLU A 43 -2.49 8.94 -8.32
N ARG A 44 -2.26 7.62 -8.41
CA ARG A 44 -1.45 7.00 -9.47
C ARG A 44 -2.13 7.03 -10.84
N CYS A 45 -3.45 6.91 -10.91
CA CYS A 45 -4.21 7.15 -12.14
C CYS A 45 -3.97 8.58 -12.64
N LEU A 46 -4.11 9.57 -11.74
CA LEU A 46 -3.90 10.97 -12.06
C LEU A 46 -2.44 11.23 -12.49
N ALA A 47 -1.46 10.69 -11.78
CA ALA A 47 -0.05 10.82 -12.12
C ALA A 47 0.29 10.21 -13.50
N THR A 48 -0.33 9.08 -13.85
CA THR A 48 -0.14 8.44 -15.16
C THR A 48 -0.81 9.25 -16.29
N TYR A 49 -2.00 9.80 -16.04
CA TYR A 49 -2.74 10.61 -17.01
C TYR A 49 -2.05 11.96 -17.25
N PHE A 50 -1.64 12.64 -16.19
CA PHE A 50 -1.00 13.97 -16.24
C PHE A 50 0.52 13.90 -16.32
N LEU A 51 1.10 12.84 -16.89
CA LEU A 51 2.55 12.63 -16.92
C LEU A 51 3.32 13.86 -17.42
N ARG A 52 2.84 14.51 -18.49
CA ARG A 52 3.49 15.69 -19.09
C ARG A 52 3.49 16.94 -18.21
N ASP A 53 2.42 17.16 -17.45
CA ASP A 53 2.22 18.37 -16.63
C ASP A 53 2.65 18.18 -15.18
N TYR A 54 3.10 16.97 -14.82
CA TYR A 54 3.34 16.58 -13.44
C TYR A 54 4.49 17.35 -12.79
N GLU A 55 5.55 17.67 -13.54
CA GLU A 55 6.69 18.47 -13.07
C GLU A 55 6.36 19.96 -12.91
N GLN A 56 5.47 20.50 -13.74
CA GLN A 56 5.21 21.94 -13.78
C GLN A 56 4.26 22.42 -12.68
N ARG A 57 3.37 21.54 -12.19
CA ARG A 57 2.41 21.90 -11.13
C ARG A 57 2.49 20.93 -9.97
N SER A 58 3.00 21.41 -8.84
CA SER A 58 2.98 20.66 -7.59
C SER A 58 1.55 20.52 -7.06
N ARG A 59 0.91 19.36 -7.30
CA ARG A 59 -0.47 19.08 -6.85
C ARG A 59 -0.53 18.57 -5.40
N LYS A 60 0.16 19.26 -4.49
CA LYS A 60 0.17 18.92 -3.05
C LYS A 60 -1.25 18.93 -2.47
N ALA A 61 -2.08 19.89 -2.89
CA ALA A 61 -3.47 20.01 -2.47
C ALA A 61 -4.29 18.74 -2.75
N VAL A 62 -4.12 18.10 -3.91
CA VAL A 62 -4.83 16.86 -4.26
C VAL A 62 -4.45 15.72 -3.31
N ARG A 63 -3.15 15.58 -2.99
CA ARG A 63 -2.67 14.55 -2.06
C ARG A 63 -3.19 14.78 -0.63
N ILE A 64 -3.14 16.02 -0.16
CA ILE A 64 -3.66 16.39 1.18
C ILE A 64 -5.17 16.14 1.24
N LEU A 65 -5.91 16.51 0.19
CA LEU A 65 -7.35 16.28 0.10
C LEU A 65 -7.68 14.79 0.14
N LEU A 66 -7.00 13.96 -0.67
CA LEU A 66 -7.23 12.51 -0.70
C LEU A 66 -6.97 11.86 0.67
N VAL A 67 -5.90 12.25 1.35
CA VAL A 67 -5.59 11.74 2.70
C VAL A 67 -6.63 12.20 3.71
N SER A 68 -6.99 13.49 3.71
CA SER A 68 -7.99 14.05 4.62
C SER A 68 -9.36 13.40 4.46
N VAL A 69 -9.81 13.20 3.22
CA VAL A 69 -11.07 12.52 2.90
C VAL A 69 -11.00 11.05 3.34
N SER A 70 -9.90 10.35 3.06
CA SER A 70 -9.73 8.95 3.47
C SER A 70 -9.82 8.79 4.98
N LEU A 71 -9.11 9.62 5.75
CA LEU A 71 -9.12 9.59 7.20
C LEU A 71 -10.51 9.91 7.77
N SER A 72 -11.18 10.90 7.19
CA SER A 72 -12.52 11.32 7.64
C SER A 72 -13.56 10.22 7.41
N ILE A 73 -13.60 9.63 6.22
CA ILE A 73 -14.50 8.51 5.90
C ILE A 73 -14.20 7.30 6.79
N SER A 74 -12.93 7.02 7.04
CA SER A 74 -12.50 5.89 7.88
C SER A 74 -12.94 6.02 9.32
N MET A 75 -12.89 7.23 9.89
CA MET A 75 -13.36 7.48 11.25
C MET A 75 -14.87 7.28 11.37
N VAL A 76 -15.63 7.80 10.39
CA VAL A 76 -17.10 7.68 10.36
C VAL A 76 -17.53 6.22 10.19
N LEU A 77 -17.00 5.53 9.19
CA LEU A 77 -17.35 4.13 8.93
C LEU A 77 -16.86 3.20 10.05
N GLY A 78 -15.67 3.47 10.62
CA GLY A 78 -15.18 2.74 11.79
C GLY A 78 -16.12 2.83 12.99
N GLY A 79 -16.62 4.04 13.28
CA GLY A 79 -17.59 4.25 14.35
C GLY A 79 -18.93 3.55 14.09
N ILE A 80 -19.45 3.65 12.86
CA ILE A 80 -20.71 2.99 12.48
C ILE A 80 -20.57 1.47 12.58
N SER A 81 -19.47 0.92 12.07
CA SER A 81 -19.22 -0.53 12.03
C SER A 81 -19.15 -1.12 13.45
N VAL A 82 -18.49 -0.43 14.39
CA VAL A 82 -18.45 -0.82 15.80
C VAL A 82 -19.82 -0.72 16.47
N TYR A 83 -20.56 0.37 16.25
CA TYR A 83 -21.84 0.59 16.94
C TYR A 83 -22.96 -0.34 16.44
N ARG A 84 -22.96 -0.65 15.14
CA ARG A 84 -24.02 -1.44 14.48
C ARG A 84 -23.63 -2.90 14.20
N ASP A 85 -22.41 -3.30 14.54
CA ASP A 85 -21.84 -4.63 14.26
C ASP A 85 -22.03 -5.06 12.79
N LEU A 86 -21.64 -4.18 11.85
CA LEU A 86 -21.84 -4.39 10.40
C LEU A 86 -20.70 -5.17 9.73
N THR A 87 -19.88 -5.88 10.52
CA THR A 87 -18.67 -6.55 10.03
C THR A 87 -18.95 -7.51 8.87
N ASP A 88 -20.10 -8.21 8.90
CA ASP A 88 -20.51 -9.15 7.86
C ASP A 88 -20.79 -8.49 6.50
N ILE A 89 -21.18 -7.21 6.51
CA ILE A 89 -21.52 -6.44 5.31
C ILE A 89 -20.31 -5.62 4.85
N ASP A 90 -19.58 -5.03 5.80
CA ASP A 90 -18.46 -4.13 5.50
C ASP A 90 -17.25 -4.87 4.90
N LEU A 91 -16.93 -6.05 5.44
CA LEU A 91 -15.75 -6.82 5.04
C LEU A 91 -15.74 -7.21 3.53
N PRO A 92 -16.82 -7.75 2.94
CA PRO A 92 -16.83 -8.04 1.50
C PRO A 92 -16.77 -6.77 0.64
N TYR A 93 -17.37 -5.66 1.09
CA TYR A 93 -17.32 -4.39 0.37
C TYR A 93 -15.90 -3.81 0.33
N VAL A 94 -15.24 -3.75 1.50
CA VAL A 94 -13.85 -3.31 1.63
C VAL A 94 -12.91 -4.20 0.82
N THR A 95 -13.10 -5.51 0.87
CA THR A 95 -12.34 -6.48 0.05
C THR A 95 -12.51 -6.19 -1.44
N SER A 96 -13.73 -5.91 -1.90
CA SER A 96 -13.99 -5.56 -3.30
C SER A 96 -13.23 -4.30 -3.73
N ILE A 97 -13.18 -3.26 -2.89
CA ILE A 97 -12.42 -2.03 -3.16
C ILE A 97 -10.92 -2.33 -3.30
N ILE A 98 -10.35 -3.13 -2.40
CA ILE A 98 -8.93 -3.51 -2.46
C ILE A 98 -8.63 -4.25 -3.77
N LEU A 99 -9.46 -5.23 -4.13
CA LEU A 99 -9.27 -6.02 -5.36
C LEU A 99 -9.37 -5.15 -6.63
N CYS A 100 -10.38 -4.28 -6.70
CA CYS A 100 -10.49 -3.32 -7.81
C CYS A 100 -9.24 -2.44 -7.90
N SER A 101 -8.76 -1.93 -6.76
CA SER A 101 -7.57 -1.08 -6.72
C SER A 101 -6.30 -1.85 -7.13
N THR A 102 -6.16 -3.13 -6.74
CA THR A 102 -5.08 -4.01 -7.18
C THR A 102 -5.08 -4.21 -8.69
N ILE A 103 -6.25 -4.45 -9.29
CA ILE A 103 -6.39 -4.61 -10.74
C ILE A 103 -5.95 -3.33 -11.45
N VAL A 104 -6.39 -2.16 -10.96
CA VAL A 104 -6.00 -0.86 -11.50
C VAL A 104 -4.48 -0.67 -11.44
N ILE A 105 -3.84 -0.95 -10.30
CA ILE A 105 -2.39 -0.83 -10.13
C ILE A 105 -1.62 -1.77 -11.07
N CYS A 106 -2.06 -3.04 -11.18
CA CYS A 106 -1.47 -4.01 -12.10
C CYS A 106 -1.60 -3.57 -13.57
N TYR A 107 -2.78 -3.06 -13.95
CA TYR A 107 -3.03 -2.53 -15.28
C TYR A 107 -2.15 -1.31 -15.57
N LEU A 108 -2.07 -0.35 -14.65
CA LEU A 108 -1.22 0.83 -14.81
C LEU A 108 0.26 0.46 -14.90
N HIS A 109 0.72 -0.52 -14.12
CA HIS A 109 2.08 -1.04 -14.23
C HIS A 109 2.36 -1.58 -15.64
N TRP A 110 1.48 -2.45 -16.14
CA TRP A 110 1.59 -3.02 -17.47
C TRP A 110 1.54 -1.95 -18.58
N TYR A 111 0.60 -1.00 -18.48
CA TYR A 111 0.44 0.10 -19.43
C TYR A 111 1.71 0.96 -19.51
N ASN A 112 2.24 1.40 -18.37
CA ASN A 112 3.46 2.20 -18.33
C ASN A 112 4.67 1.42 -18.86
N TYR A 113 4.78 0.13 -18.54
CA TYR A 113 5.85 -0.73 -19.05
C TYR A 113 5.78 -0.89 -20.58
N ARG A 114 4.58 -1.12 -21.13
CA ARG A 114 4.35 -1.20 -22.59
C ARG A 114 4.69 0.11 -23.28
N LYS A 115 4.29 1.25 -22.69
CA LYS A 115 4.61 2.59 -23.20
C LYS A 115 6.12 2.84 -23.27
N MET A 116 6.88 2.41 -22.26
CA MET A 116 8.34 2.50 -22.24
C MET A 116 8.98 1.61 -23.32
N MET A 117 8.51 0.37 -23.47
CA MET A 117 9.02 -0.56 -24.49
C MET A 117 8.76 -0.04 -25.90
N GLN A 118 7.59 0.54 -26.16
CA GLN A 118 7.27 1.18 -27.44
C GLN A 118 8.15 2.41 -27.70
N SER A 119 8.37 3.27 -26.70
CA SER A 119 9.30 4.40 -26.81
C SER A 119 10.69 3.97 -27.27
N THR A 120 11.23 2.89 -26.69
CA THR A 120 12.56 2.38 -27.03
C THR A 120 12.58 1.67 -28.39
N LYS A 121 11.54 0.89 -28.73
CA LYS A 121 11.47 0.15 -29.98
C LYS A 121 11.32 1.05 -31.21
N TRP A 122 10.53 2.12 -31.09
CA TRP A 122 10.15 2.96 -32.23
C TRP A 122 10.95 4.27 -32.33
N ASN A 123 12.01 4.44 -31.51
CA ASN A 123 12.80 5.68 -31.43
C ASN A 123 11.93 6.95 -31.37
N LEU A 124 10.79 6.87 -30.66
CA LEU A 124 9.88 8.00 -30.53
C LEU A 124 10.63 9.16 -29.85
N PRO A 125 10.53 10.40 -30.38
CA PRO A 125 11.21 11.57 -29.84
C PRO A 125 10.51 12.06 -28.56
N TYR A 126 10.58 11.24 -27.49
CA TYR A 126 10.18 11.69 -26.16
C TYR A 126 11.30 12.53 -25.56
N THR A 127 10.91 13.61 -24.88
CA THR A 127 11.86 14.41 -24.11
C THR A 127 12.53 13.55 -23.04
N LEU A 128 13.76 13.92 -22.68
CA LEU A 128 14.53 13.23 -21.66
C LEU A 128 13.75 13.14 -20.34
N SER A 129 13.13 14.25 -19.93
CA SER A 129 12.29 14.35 -18.72
C SER A 129 11.13 13.36 -18.73
N PHE A 130 10.45 13.18 -19.86
CA PHE A 130 9.33 12.24 -19.97
C PHE A 130 9.75 10.79 -19.74
N ARG A 131 10.91 10.39 -20.29
CA ARG A 131 11.43 9.03 -20.12
C ARG A 131 11.84 8.77 -18.67
N PHE A 132 12.43 9.76 -18.01
CA PHE A 132 12.76 9.68 -16.58
C PHE A 132 11.52 9.49 -15.71
N GLN A 133 10.49 10.31 -15.89
CA GLN A 133 9.24 10.20 -15.13
C GLN A 133 8.55 8.86 -15.36
N LEU A 134 8.55 8.37 -16.61
CA LEU A 134 7.96 7.08 -16.93
C LEU A 134 8.71 5.92 -16.25
N GLN A 135 10.05 5.95 -16.24
CA GLN A 135 10.86 4.97 -15.53
C GLN A 135 10.63 5.02 -14.02
N GLU A 136 10.54 6.21 -13.43
CA GLU A 136 10.23 6.39 -12.02
C GLU A 136 8.85 5.80 -11.68
N ASN A 137 7.82 6.12 -12.47
CA ASN A 137 6.48 5.57 -12.29
C ASN A 137 6.47 4.04 -12.37
N ILE A 138 7.16 3.43 -13.33
CA ILE A 138 7.27 1.96 -13.43
C ILE A 138 7.89 1.35 -12.16
N ARG A 139 8.91 2.00 -11.58
CA ARG A 139 9.54 1.55 -10.32
C ARG A 139 8.56 1.63 -9.16
N VAL A 140 7.84 2.74 -9.03
CA VAL A 140 6.83 2.91 -7.98
C VAL A 140 5.71 1.88 -8.14
N PHE A 141 5.22 1.66 -9.36
CA PHE A 141 4.20 0.64 -9.63
C PHE A 141 4.69 -0.78 -9.31
N LYS A 142 5.97 -1.10 -9.51
CA LYS A 142 6.52 -2.40 -9.11
C LYS A 142 6.41 -2.62 -7.60
N MET A 143 6.75 -1.61 -6.80
CA MET A 143 6.60 -1.65 -5.34
C MET A 143 5.13 -1.72 -4.95
N LEU A 144 4.28 -0.84 -5.50
CA LEU A 144 2.85 -0.84 -5.20
C LEU A 144 2.21 -2.18 -5.54
N ARG A 145 2.58 -2.83 -6.65
CA ARG A 145 2.05 -4.16 -6.99
C ARG A 145 2.29 -5.18 -5.86
N TYR A 146 3.46 -5.19 -5.23
CA TYR A 146 3.71 -6.10 -4.10
C TYR A 146 2.84 -5.77 -2.90
N LEU A 147 2.73 -4.49 -2.52
CA LEU A 147 1.86 -4.02 -1.44
C LEU A 147 0.38 -4.39 -1.67
N TYR A 148 -0.11 -4.21 -2.89
CA TYR A 148 -1.50 -4.50 -3.24
C TYR A 148 -1.79 -6.00 -3.32
N LEU A 149 -0.83 -6.79 -3.80
CA LEU A 149 -0.96 -8.25 -3.80
C LEU A 149 -1.00 -8.79 -2.36
N THR A 150 -0.13 -8.33 -1.46
CA THR A 150 -0.18 -8.77 -0.06
C THR A 150 -1.50 -8.34 0.60
N ALA A 151 -1.93 -7.09 0.41
CA ALA A 151 -3.22 -6.61 0.91
C ALA A 151 -4.41 -7.44 0.38
N SER A 152 -4.38 -7.83 -0.90
CA SER A 152 -5.44 -8.64 -1.52
C SER A 152 -5.48 -10.05 -0.94
N VAL A 153 -4.32 -10.69 -0.74
CA VAL A 153 -4.23 -12.00 -0.07
C VAL A 153 -4.79 -11.92 1.35
N THR A 154 -4.43 -10.88 2.10
CA THR A 154 -4.97 -10.66 3.46
C THR A 154 -6.49 -10.49 3.45
N ALA A 155 -7.02 -9.71 2.50
CA ALA A 155 -8.47 -9.50 2.38
C ALA A 155 -9.22 -10.79 2.04
N PHE A 156 -8.69 -11.62 1.13
CA PHE A 156 -9.29 -12.93 0.83
C PHE A 156 -9.28 -13.87 2.04
N LEU A 157 -8.17 -13.94 2.78
CA LEU A 157 -8.08 -14.74 4.00
C LEU A 157 -9.07 -14.25 5.07
N ALA A 158 -9.20 -12.93 5.21
CA ALA A 158 -10.13 -12.30 6.14
C ALA A 158 -11.60 -12.68 5.84
N VAL A 159 -12.02 -12.58 4.58
CA VAL A 159 -13.38 -12.98 4.16
C VAL A 159 -13.60 -14.49 4.32
N GLY A 160 -12.60 -15.31 3.99
CA GLY A 160 -12.68 -16.76 4.17
C GLY A 160 -12.87 -17.17 5.64
N LEU A 161 -12.12 -16.55 6.55
CA LEU A 161 -12.27 -16.78 7.99
C LEU A 161 -13.60 -16.27 8.54
N LEU A 162 -14.10 -15.14 8.04
CA LEU A 162 -15.43 -14.64 8.39
C LEU A 162 -16.52 -15.64 7.97
N PHE A 163 -16.43 -16.20 6.76
CA PHE A 163 -17.37 -17.20 6.28
C PHE A 163 -17.39 -18.45 7.18
N ILE A 164 -16.21 -18.91 7.62
CA ILE A 164 -16.09 -20.00 8.59
C ILE A 164 -16.72 -19.61 9.94
N ALA A 165 -16.48 -18.38 10.42
CA ALA A 165 -17.04 -17.88 11.68
C ALA A 165 -18.57 -17.88 11.67
N VAL A 166 -19.20 -17.43 10.57
CA VAL A 166 -20.66 -17.41 10.40
C VAL A 166 -21.25 -18.83 10.39
N LYS A 167 -20.52 -19.81 9.85
CA LYS A 167 -20.95 -21.22 9.83
C LYS A 167 -20.76 -21.93 11.17
N CYS A 168 -19.89 -21.44 12.05
CA CYS A 168 -19.70 -22.01 13.38
C CYS A 168 -20.87 -21.66 14.32
N ARG A 169 -21.64 -22.68 14.71
CA ARG A 169 -22.80 -22.51 15.62
C ARG A 169 -22.40 -22.40 17.09
N ASP A 170 -21.24 -22.94 17.45
CA ASP A 170 -20.74 -22.98 18.82
C ASP A 170 -19.98 -21.70 19.21
N GLN A 171 -20.20 -21.20 20.43
CA GLN A 171 -19.57 -19.99 20.97
C GLN A 171 -18.07 -20.15 21.17
N ILE A 172 -17.59 -21.37 21.48
CA ILE A 172 -16.16 -21.65 21.62
C ILE A 172 -15.49 -21.60 20.26
N CYS A 173 -16.09 -22.21 19.24
CA CYS A 173 -15.59 -22.12 17.86
C CYS A 173 -15.51 -20.65 17.38
N GLY A 174 -16.57 -19.86 17.59
CA GLY A 174 -16.59 -18.46 17.16
C GLY A 174 -15.45 -17.63 17.75
N ARG A 175 -15.15 -17.80 19.05
CA ARG A 175 -14.03 -17.12 19.70
C ARG A 175 -12.66 -17.57 19.19
N LEU A 176 -12.51 -18.87 18.90
CA LEU A 176 -11.27 -19.41 18.35
C LEU A 176 -11.02 -18.92 16.92
N VAL A 177 -12.06 -18.87 16.08
CA VAL A 177 -11.96 -18.33 14.72
C VAL A 177 -11.63 -16.84 14.75
N ASP A 178 -12.21 -16.06 15.66
CA ASP A 178 -11.86 -14.64 15.84
C ASP A 178 -10.40 -14.44 16.28
N ALA A 179 -9.91 -15.24 17.23
CA ALA A 179 -8.51 -15.19 17.64
C ALA A 179 -7.55 -15.52 16.48
N ILE A 180 -7.88 -16.54 15.67
CA ILE A 180 -7.12 -16.88 14.46
C ILE A 180 -7.18 -15.73 13.45
N TYR A 181 -8.34 -15.12 13.23
CA TYR A 181 -8.50 -13.97 12.34
C TYR A 181 -7.58 -12.81 12.74
N GLN A 182 -7.56 -12.45 14.02
CA GLN A 182 -6.68 -11.38 14.52
C GLN A 182 -5.20 -11.72 14.36
N LEU A 183 -4.81 -12.98 14.63
CA LEU A 183 -3.43 -13.46 14.44
C LEU A 183 -3.02 -13.38 12.96
N VAL A 184 -3.86 -13.86 12.05
CA VAL A 184 -3.60 -13.88 10.60
C VAL A 184 -3.42 -12.46 10.08
N ILE A 185 -4.30 -11.54 10.46
CA ILE A 185 -4.18 -10.13 10.06
C ILE A 185 -2.88 -9.51 10.60
N SER A 186 -2.51 -9.77 11.85
CA SER A 186 -1.27 -9.27 12.43
C SER A 186 -0.02 -9.77 11.71
N ILE A 187 0.03 -11.08 11.41
CA ILE A 187 1.12 -11.70 10.65
C ILE A 187 1.18 -11.10 9.24
N CYS A 188 0.04 -11.00 8.55
CA CYS A 188 -0.02 -10.43 7.21
C CYS A 188 0.37 -8.95 7.17
N GLY A 189 -0.02 -8.16 8.17
CA GLY A 189 0.39 -6.76 8.31
C GLY A 189 1.88 -6.62 8.54
N SER A 190 2.47 -7.49 9.36
CA SER A 190 3.91 -7.56 9.60
C SER A 190 4.67 -7.91 8.31
N ILE A 191 4.21 -8.93 7.58
CA ILE A 191 4.76 -9.32 6.28
C ILE A 191 4.67 -8.15 5.29
N THR A 192 3.52 -7.48 5.21
CA THR A 192 3.33 -6.34 4.31
C THR A 192 4.32 -5.21 4.62
N THR A 193 4.54 -4.92 5.90
CA THR A 193 5.52 -3.91 6.34
C THR A 193 6.94 -4.28 5.91
N VAL A 194 7.34 -5.54 6.10
CA VAL A 194 8.65 -6.05 5.66
C VAL A 194 8.80 -5.99 4.13
N VAL A 195 7.76 -6.39 3.39
CA VAL A 195 7.74 -6.33 1.92
C VAL A 195 7.91 -4.89 1.45
N CYS A 196 7.21 -3.93 2.06
CA CYS A 196 7.38 -2.51 1.76
C CYS A 196 8.80 -2.01 2.08
N ALA A 197 9.34 -2.37 3.25
CA ALA A 197 10.68 -2.00 3.67
C ALA A 197 11.77 -2.47 2.69
N VAL A 198 11.63 -3.70 2.18
CA VAL A 198 12.58 -4.31 1.24
C VAL A 198 12.36 -3.83 -0.20
N SER A 199 11.13 -3.48 -0.57
CA SER A 199 10.78 -3.04 -1.93
C SER A 199 11.34 -1.65 -2.28
N VAL A 200 11.53 -0.78 -1.29
CA VAL A 200 12.13 0.55 -1.47
C VAL A 200 13.66 0.42 -1.48
N PRO A 201 14.35 0.68 -2.60
CA PRO A 201 15.79 0.40 -2.67
C PRO A 201 16.63 1.26 -1.72
N GLN A 202 16.20 2.49 -1.44
CA GLN A 202 16.81 3.36 -0.44
C GLN A 202 16.74 2.74 0.97
N TRP A 203 15.58 2.22 1.36
CA TRP A 203 15.38 1.61 2.68
C TRP A 203 16.07 0.26 2.77
N ARG A 204 16.05 -0.54 1.69
CA ARG A 204 16.82 -1.78 1.59
C ARG A 204 18.32 -1.55 1.80
N LEU A 205 18.88 -0.48 1.24
CA LEU A 205 20.30 -0.15 1.42
C LEU A 205 20.61 0.28 2.85
N GLN A 206 19.75 1.07 3.49
CA GLN A 206 19.93 1.44 4.89
C GLN A 206 19.77 0.23 5.82
N LEU A 207 18.77 -0.62 5.58
CA LEU A 207 18.56 -1.86 6.34
C LEU A 207 19.78 -2.80 6.23
N ARG A 208 20.38 -2.89 5.04
CA ARG A 208 21.61 -3.66 4.81
C ARG A 208 22.82 -3.13 5.60
N LYS A 209 22.90 -1.83 5.86
CA LYS A 209 24.00 -1.26 6.68
C LYS A 209 23.89 -1.61 8.16
N HIS A 210 22.68 -1.84 8.66
CA HIS A 210 22.45 -2.21 10.05
C HIS A 210 22.45 -3.73 10.29
N LEU A 211 22.52 -4.55 9.22
CA LEU A 211 22.66 -5.99 9.33
C LEU A 211 24.16 -6.38 9.44
N PRO A 212 24.62 -6.95 10.56
CA PRO A 212 26.05 -7.17 10.85
C PRO A 212 26.73 -8.24 9.96
N LEU A 213 25.99 -8.86 9.04
CA LEU A 213 26.47 -9.96 8.19
C LEU A 213 26.95 -9.53 6.80
N TRP A 214 26.86 -8.25 6.43
CA TRP A 214 27.19 -7.80 5.07
C TRP A 214 28.44 -6.93 5.04
N ARG A 215 29.55 -7.44 4.48
CA ARG A 215 30.72 -6.63 4.14
C ARG A 215 30.40 -5.77 2.91
N PRO A 216 30.48 -4.44 2.96
CA PRO A 216 30.31 -3.62 1.77
C PRO A 216 31.47 -3.90 0.80
N SER A 217 31.17 -4.25 -0.44
CA SER A 217 32.15 -4.13 -1.52
C SER A 217 32.33 -2.63 -1.84
N PRO A 218 33.57 -2.14 -2.01
CA PRO A 218 33.80 -0.75 -2.34
C PRO A 218 33.21 -0.48 -3.73
N ILE A 219 32.24 0.43 -3.79
CA ILE A 219 31.76 0.97 -5.07
C ILE A 219 32.84 1.92 -5.57
N GLN A 220 33.80 1.42 -6.34
CA GLN A 220 34.67 2.26 -7.16
C GLN A 220 33.84 2.82 -8.31
N ASN A 221 33.46 4.09 -8.22
CA ASN A 221 32.97 4.87 -9.37
C ASN A 221 33.46 6.32 -9.23
N ALA A 222 34.77 6.52 -9.34
CA ALA A 222 35.32 7.82 -9.71
C ALA A 222 35.56 7.81 -11.22
N VAL A 223 34.52 8.08 -12.00
CA VAL A 223 34.66 8.39 -13.44
C VAL A 223 34.73 9.90 -13.53
N SER A 224 35.84 10.42 -14.06
CA SER A 224 36.04 11.85 -14.24
C SER A 224 35.05 12.41 -15.24
N PHE A 225 34.45 13.56 -14.90
CA PHE A 225 33.55 14.29 -15.77
C PHE A 225 34.34 14.88 -16.93
N ARG A 226 34.09 14.40 -18.15
CA ARG A 226 34.44 15.13 -19.37
C ARG A 226 33.26 15.09 -20.34
N ASN A 227 32.73 16.28 -20.60
CA ASN A 227 31.68 16.68 -21.56
C ASN A 227 30.22 16.43 -21.15
N ASP A 228 29.42 17.52 -21.21
CA ASP A 228 28.03 17.64 -20.76
C ASP A 228 27.02 16.76 -21.53
N GLU A 229 27.34 16.29 -22.74
CA GLU A 229 26.43 15.42 -23.51
C GLU A 229 26.41 13.97 -23.00
N ASP A 230 27.54 13.48 -22.46
CA ASP A 230 27.67 12.13 -21.92
C ASP A 230 27.20 12.00 -20.46
N ALA A 231 27.02 13.11 -19.75
CA ALA A 231 26.56 13.10 -18.37
C ALA A 231 25.18 12.44 -18.22
N SER A 232 24.28 12.67 -19.18
CA SER A 232 22.94 12.07 -19.17
C SER A 232 23.00 10.56 -19.36
N VAL A 233 23.78 10.08 -20.34
CA VAL A 233 23.94 8.66 -20.67
C VAL A 233 24.68 7.92 -19.54
N ILE A 234 25.73 8.53 -18.98
CA ILE A 234 26.48 8.00 -17.83
C ILE A 234 25.59 7.98 -16.59
N TYR A 235 24.78 9.01 -16.35
CA TYR A 235 23.79 9.03 -15.27
C TYR A 235 22.76 7.92 -15.46
N PHE A 236 22.23 7.69 -16.67
CA PHE A 236 21.33 6.57 -16.95
C PHE A 236 22.02 5.22 -16.72
N LYS A 237 23.30 5.09 -17.08
CA LYS A 237 24.09 3.88 -16.86
C LYS A 237 24.36 3.65 -15.37
N GLN A 238 24.66 4.70 -14.61
CA GLN A 238 24.76 4.66 -13.14
C GLN A 238 23.40 4.34 -12.50
N LEU A 239 22.30 4.90 -13.00
CA LEU A 239 20.92 4.64 -12.57
C LEU A 239 20.40 3.27 -13.05
N GLN A 240 21.09 2.60 -13.97
CA GLN A 240 20.81 1.21 -14.34
C GLN A 240 21.65 0.26 -13.49
N ASN A 241 22.92 0.62 -13.23
CA ASN A 241 23.88 -0.17 -12.45
C ASN A 241 23.65 -0.11 -10.94
N SER A 242 23.18 1.01 -10.38
CA SER A 242 22.83 1.12 -8.95
C SER A 242 21.54 0.36 -8.58
N TRP A 243 20.88 -0.26 -9.57
CA TRP A 243 19.58 -0.90 -9.42
C TRP A 243 19.54 -2.35 -9.94
N ARG A 244 20.70 -2.93 -10.30
CA ARG A 244 20.91 -4.39 -10.25
C ARG A 244 21.12 -4.80 -8.78
#